data_AF-A0A358NIF8-F1
#
_entry.id   AF-A0A358NIF8-F1
#
_cell.length_a   1.000
_cell.length_b   1.000
_cell.length_c   1.000
_cell.angle_alpha   90.00
_cell.angle_beta   90.00
_cell.angle_gamma   90.00
#
_symmetry.space_group_name_H-M   'P 1'
#
loop_
_entity.id
_entity.type
_entity.pdbx_description
1 polymer ?
#
loop_
_entity_poly.entity_id
_entity_poly.type
_entity_poly.pdbx_seq_one_letter_code
_entity_poly.pdbx_strand_id
1 'polypeptide(L)'
;VEAGDADAGLGVYSAAALMGLDFIPVCNEEYDLAIPEEYMSLDIVKEFIETIKSEEFRKKLDELGGYDYSNTGTIITQGAEHA
;
A
#
# COMPACT_ATOMS: atom_id res chain seq x y z
N VAL A 1 -22.54 -6.08 8.71
CA VAL A 1 -21.34 -6.64 8.05
C VAL A 1 -20.64 -7.61 8.99
N GLU A 2 -20.07 -7.20 10.12
CA GLU A 2 -19.70 -8.17 11.17
C GLU A 2 -20.72 -8.16 12.32
N ALA A 3 -21.08 -6.97 12.81
CA ALA A 3 -22.08 -6.77 13.89
C ALA A 3 -23.54 -7.02 13.47
N GLY A 4 -23.80 -7.37 12.20
CA GLY A 4 -25.16 -7.60 11.69
C GLY A 4 -25.96 -6.37 11.26
N ASP A 5 -25.45 -5.14 11.43
CA ASP A 5 -26.21 -3.90 11.15
C ASP A 5 -26.37 -3.53 9.66
N ALA A 6 -25.76 -4.30 8.75
CA ALA A 6 -25.78 -4.05 7.31
C ALA A 6 -25.42 -5.32 6.52
N ASP A 7 -25.90 -5.44 5.29
CA ASP A 7 -25.66 -6.60 4.42
C ASP A 7 -24.25 -6.61 3.81
N ALA A 8 -23.70 -5.44 3.48
CA ALA A 8 -22.36 -5.28 2.91
C ALA A 8 -21.75 -3.90 3.27
N GLY A 9 -20.44 -3.77 3.17
CA GLY A 9 -19.71 -2.53 3.38
C GLY A 9 -18.46 -2.44 2.50
N LEU A 10 -18.02 -1.22 2.19
CA LEU A 10 -16.75 -1.00 1.52
C LEU A 10 -15.59 -1.13 2.50
N GLY A 11 -14.54 -1.83 2.10
CA GLY A 11 -13.34 -2.03 2.90
C GLY A 11 -12.22 -2.61 2.06
N VAL A 12 -11.04 -2.68 2.67
CA VAL A 12 -9.85 -3.29 2.05
C VAL A 12 -9.85 -4.80 2.25
N TYR A 13 -9.34 -5.54 1.26
CA TYR A 13 -9.29 -7.00 1.29
C TYR A 13 -8.57 -7.53 2.54
N SER A 14 -7.45 -6.91 2.92
CA SER A 14 -6.63 -7.35 4.04
C SER A 14 -7.40 -7.38 5.37
N ALA A 15 -8.30 -6.40 5.59
CA ALA A 15 -9.17 -6.37 6.77
C ALA A 15 -10.23 -7.48 6.72
N ALA A 16 -10.88 -7.68 5.58
CA ALA A 16 -11.87 -8.74 5.40
C ALA A 16 -11.24 -10.13 5.61
N ALA A 17 -10.05 -10.37 5.05
CA ALA A 17 -9.29 -11.61 5.20
C ALA A 17 -8.91 -11.87 6.68
N LEU A 18 -8.41 -10.85 7.39
CA LEU A 18 -8.07 -10.95 8.80
C LEU A 18 -9.28 -11.31 9.69
N MET A 19 -10.46 -10.81 9.31
CA MET A 19 -11.72 -11.04 10.02
C MET A 19 -12.49 -12.29 9.54
N GLY A 20 -11.97 -13.00 8.53
CA GLY A 20 -12.62 -14.17 7.94
C GLY A 20 -13.95 -13.87 7.26
N LEU A 21 -14.12 -12.65 6.74
CA LEU A 21 -15.33 -12.21 6.03
C LEU A 21 -15.24 -12.52 4.54
N ASP A 22 -16.39 -12.74 3.91
CA ASP A 22 -16.50 -12.80 2.45
C ASP A 22 -16.12 -11.44 1.84
N PHE A 23 -15.44 -11.47 0.69
CA PHE A 23 -15.01 -10.27 -0.03
C PHE A 23 -15.39 -10.32 -1.51
N ILE A 24 -16.04 -9.25 -1.97
CA ILE A 24 -16.37 -9.05 -3.39
C ILE A 24 -15.45 -7.96 -3.94
N PRO A 25 -14.52 -8.27 -4.86
CA PRO A 25 -13.61 -7.28 -5.40
C PRO A 25 -14.35 -6.28 -6.30
N VAL A 26 -14.17 -4.99 -6.03
CA VAL A 26 -14.77 -3.89 -6.81
C VAL A 26 -13.72 -3.20 -7.68
N CYS A 27 -12.58 -2.84 -7.09
CA CYS A 27 -11.43 -2.25 -7.77
C CYS A 27 -10.16 -2.44 -6.95
N ASN A 28 -9.01 -2.19 -7.57
CA ASN A 28 -7.74 -2.03 -6.87
C ASN A 28 -7.56 -0.56 -6.46
N GLU A 29 -6.90 -0.34 -5.33
CA GLU A 29 -6.55 0.99 -4.84
C GLU A 29 -5.01 1.07 -4.75
N GLU A 30 -4.44 2.13 -5.32
CA GLU A 30 -3.00 2.39 -5.31
C GLU A 30 -2.71 3.57 -4.38
N TYR A 31 -1.68 3.44 -3.55
CA TYR A 31 -1.31 4.43 -2.55
C TYR A 31 0.10 4.97 -2.82
N ASP A 32 0.21 6.29 -2.93
CA ASP A 32 1.48 7.00 -3.02
C ASP A 32 1.90 7.59 -1.67
N LEU A 33 3.20 7.57 -1.39
CA LEU A 33 3.78 8.28 -0.25
C LEU A 33 4.38 9.60 -0.72
N ALA A 34 3.73 10.70 -0.34
CA ALA A 34 4.22 12.04 -0.62
C ALA A 34 5.34 12.43 0.36
N ILE A 35 6.53 12.68 -0.17
CA ILE A 35 7.69 13.15 0.59
C ILE A 35 8.16 14.49 0.01
N PRO A 36 8.25 15.57 0.79
CA PRO A 36 8.87 16.81 0.36
C PRO A 36 10.29 16.58 -0.13
N GLU A 37 10.65 17.17 -1.28
CA GLU A 37 11.95 16.94 -1.94
C GLU A 37 13.14 17.23 -1.02
N GLU A 38 13.03 18.26 -0.17
CA GLU A 38 14.06 18.61 0.82
C GLU A 38 14.42 17.45 1.77
N TYR A 39 13.49 16.53 2.03
CA TYR A 39 13.69 15.39 2.92
C TYR A 39 14.25 14.15 2.23
N MET A 40 14.30 14.11 0.89
CA MET A 40 14.84 12.97 0.13
C MET A 40 16.31 12.69 0.45
N SER A 41 17.04 13.71 0.91
CA SER A 41 18.45 13.59 1.28
C SER A 41 18.68 13.01 2.68
N LEU A 42 17.65 12.98 3.53
CA LEU A 42 17.76 12.48 4.90
C LEU A 42 17.97 10.97 4.90
N ASP A 43 18.91 10.50 5.73
CA ASP A 43 19.25 9.07 5.77
C ASP A 43 18.05 8.20 6.19
N ILE A 44 17.21 8.70 7.10
CA ILE A 44 15.97 8.02 7.49
C ILE A 44 14.99 7.81 6.32
N VAL A 45 14.93 8.75 5.37
CA VAL A 45 14.08 8.62 4.18
C VAL A 45 14.66 7.59 3.21
N LYS A 46 15.99 7.59 3.03
CA LYS A 46 16.66 6.57 2.22
C LYS A 46 16.47 5.17 2.81
N GLU A 47 16.67 5.01 4.12
CA GLU A 47 16.47 3.75 4.83
C GLU A 47 15.03 3.25 4.72
N PHE A 48 14.05 4.17 4.84
CA PHE A 48 12.64 3.85 4.64
C PHE A 48 12.37 3.31 3.23
N ILE A 49 12.85 4.01 2.19
CA ILE A 49 12.68 3.60 0.79
C ILE A 49 13.34 2.24 0.53
N GLU A 50 14.54 2.00 1.06
CA GLU A 50 15.22 0.71 0.92
C GLU A 50 14.46 -0.42 1.66
N THR A 51 13.88 -0.11 2.82
CA THR A 51 13.08 -1.07 3.59
C THR A 51 11.86 -1.52 2.81
N ILE A 52 11.09 -0.60 2.22
CA ILE A 52 9.89 -0.96 1.45
C ILE A 52 10.23 -1.70 0.14
N LYS A 53 11.45 -1.55 -0.38
CA LYS A 53 11.96 -2.31 -1.55
C LYS A 53 12.49 -3.70 -1.19
N SER A 54 12.71 -3.97 0.09
CA SER A 54 13.36 -5.20 0.53
C SER A 54 12.50 -6.45 0.33
N GLU A 55 13.17 -7.58 0.10
CA GLU A 55 12.53 -8.89 0.06
C GLU A 55 11.85 -9.27 1.38
N GLU A 56 12.37 -8.79 2.51
CA GLU A 56 11.74 -9.01 3.81
C GLU A 56 10.37 -8.33 3.90
N PHE A 57 10.27 -7.10 3.39
CA PHE A 57 9.00 -6.37 3.36
C PHE A 57 7.99 -7.05 2.42
N ARG A 58 8.42 -7.48 1.23
CA ARG A 58 7.58 -8.22 0.28
C ARG A 58 7.00 -9.50 0.89
N LYS A 59 7.82 -10.29 1.57
CA LYS A 59 7.35 -11.50 2.27
C LYS A 59 6.30 -11.20 3.33
N LYS A 60 6.44 -10.09 4.07
CA LYS A 60 5.40 -9.67 5.03
C LYS A 60 4.10 -9.27 4.33
N LEU A 61 4.16 -8.66 3.15
CA LEU A 61 2.97 -8.36 2.35
C LEU A 61 2.29 -9.65 1.84
N ASP A 62 3.07 -10.64 1.41
CA ASP A 62 2.56 -11.95 1.00
C ASP A 62 1.83 -12.67 2.14
N GLU A 63 2.36 -12.59 3.36
CA GLU A 63 1.74 -13.16 4.56
C GLU A 63 0.40 -12.49 4.91
N LEU A 64 0.29 -11.17 4.71
CA LEU A 64 -0.95 -10.43 4.92
C LEU A 64 -1.98 -10.68 3.80
N GLY A 65 -1.49 -10.86 2.57
CA GLY A 65 -2.30 -11.06 1.38
C GLY A 65 -3.06 -9.81 0.91
N GLY A 66 -3.42 -9.79 -0.38
CA GLY A 66 -4.22 -8.72 -0.98
C GLY A 66 -3.49 -7.41 -1.26
N TYR A 67 -2.16 -7.42 -1.24
CA TYR A 67 -1.33 -6.30 -1.67
C TYR A 67 -0.62 -6.62 -2.98
N ASP A 68 -0.64 -5.67 -3.91
CA ASP A 68 0.25 -5.65 -5.07
C ASP A 68 1.42 -4.71 -4.76
N TYR A 69 2.64 -5.19 -4.96
CA TYR A 69 3.87 -4.44 -4.71
C TYR A 69 4.68 -4.17 -5.98
N SER A 70 4.07 -4.35 -7.17
CA SER A 70 4.72 -4.16 -8.47
C SER A 70 5.38 -2.78 -8.61
N ASN A 71 4.78 -1.75 -8.03
CA ASN A 71 5.29 -0.37 -8.06
C ASN A 71 5.95 0.08 -6.74
N THR A 72 6.03 -0.77 -5.71
CA THR A 72 6.49 -0.34 -4.38
C THR A 72 7.93 0.20 -4.41
N GLY A 73 8.12 1.38 -3.84
CA GLY A 73 9.41 2.06 -3.80
C GLY A 73 9.80 2.76 -5.12
N THR A 74 8.91 2.79 -6.11
CA THR A 74 9.06 3.67 -7.28
C THR A 74 8.99 5.11 -6.82
N ILE A 75 9.96 5.92 -7.24
CA ILE A 75 9.99 7.35 -6.93
C ILE A 75 9.48 8.09 -8.16
N ILE A 76 8.41 8.86 -7.98
CA ILE A 76 7.83 9.72 -9.01
C ILE A 76 7.98 11.17 -8.54
N THR A 77 8.47 12.05 -9.40
CA THR A 77 8.58 13.49 -9.12
C THR A 77 7.53 14.24 -9.92
N GLN A 78 6.76 15.13 -9.28
CA GLN A 78 5.91 16.06 -10.02
C GLN A 78 6.81 17.11 -10.69
N GLY A 79 6.88 17.09 -12.02
CA GLY A 79 7.59 18.11 -12.80
C GLY A 79 8.18 17.68 -14.15
N ALA A 80 8.19 16.38 -14.48
CA ALA A 80 8.87 15.90 -15.69
C ALA A 80 8.01 15.92 -16.98
N GLU A 81 6.71 16.24 -16.94
CA GLU A 81 5.83 16.14 -18.11
C GLU A 81 5.37 17.48 -18.72
N HIS A 82 5.83 18.64 -18.20
CA HIS A 82 5.45 19.96 -18.74
C HIS A 82 6.63 20.94 -18.93
N ALA A 83 7.83 20.45 -19.23
CA ALA A 83 8.97 21.29 -19.65
C ALA A 83 9.22 21.19 -21.15
#